data_AF-A0A4R4QFM1-F1
#
_entry.id   AF-A0A4R4QFM1-F1
#
_cell.length_a   1.000
_cell.length_b   1.000
_cell.length_c   1.000
_cell.angle_alpha   90.00
_cell.angle_beta   90.00
_cell.angle_gamma   90.00
#
_symmetry.space_group_name_H-M   'P 1'
#
loop_
_entity.id
_entity.type
_entity.pdbx_description
1 polymer ?
#
loop_
_entity_poly.entity_id
_entity_poly.type
_entity_poly.pdbx_seq_one_letter_code
_entity_poly.pdbx_strand_id
1 'polypeptide(L)'
;MAIEYTFQLCTATPAEVISRLLVPEVWYLTTHKTPTGLRITVHPDSRPNLVLDEPEISVGFRLDKFEEPGPQYDEIARHVIAVLTAEAGDAVLQQDFERIFLLRRGTQLVVSESFWAPELLP
;
A
#
# COMPACT_ATOMS: atom_id res chain seq x y z
N MET A 1 16.30 9.92 -7.71
CA MET A 1 15.20 8.98 -8.05
C MET A 1 14.20 9.06 -6.90
N ALA A 2 12.90 9.14 -7.17
CA ALA A 2 11.90 9.05 -6.09
C ALA A 2 11.60 7.57 -5.89
N ILE A 3 11.67 7.08 -4.65
CA ILE A 3 11.35 5.68 -4.34
C ILE A 3 9.82 5.55 -4.32
N GLU A 4 9.30 4.56 -5.04
CA GLU A 4 7.87 4.27 -5.11
C GLU A 4 7.58 2.86 -4.61
N TYR A 5 6.59 2.75 -3.72
CA TYR A 5 6.00 1.50 -3.31
C TYR A 5 4.62 1.38 -3.90
N THR A 6 4.27 0.19 -4.35
CA THR A 6 2.96 -0.12 -4.89
C THR A 6 2.36 -1.24 -4.06
N PHE A 7 1.21 -0.96 -3.46
CA PHE A 7 0.38 -1.96 -2.80
C PHE A 7 -0.78 -2.32 -3.72
N GLN A 8 -0.93 -3.60 -4.06
CA GLN A 8 -2.05 -4.09 -4.85
C GLN A 8 -2.85 -5.09 -4.02
N LEU A 9 -4.16 -5.03 -4.19
CA LEU A 9 -5.11 -5.84 -3.44
C LEU A 9 -6.12 -6.43 -4.43
N CYS A 10 -6.33 -7.73 -4.33
CA CYS A 10 -7.43 -8.43 -4.93
C CYS A 10 -8.64 -8.35 -3.98
N THR A 11 -9.66 -7.55 -4.28
CA THR A 11 -10.87 -7.42 -3.47
C THR A 11 -12.09 -7.08 -4.34
N ALA A 12 -13.24 -7.63 -3.96
CA ALA A 12 -14.53 -7.22 -4.53
C ALA A 12 -15.03 -5.88 -3.96
N THR A 13 -14.37 -5.34 -2.93
CA THR A 13 -14.71 -4.08 -2.30
C THR A 13 -14.39 -2.91 -3.24
N PRO A 14 -15.34 -1.99 -3.50
CA PRO A 14 -15.08 -0.83 -4.37
C PRO A 14 -13.94 0.05 -3.87
N ALA A 15 -13.15 0.58 -4.81
CA ALA A 15 -11.97 1.40 -4.51
C ALA A 15 -12.28 2.64 -3.66
N GLU A 16 -13.52 3.17 -3.72
CA GLU A 16 -13.98 4.29 -2.90
C GLU A 16 -14.02 3.94 -1.40
N VAL A 17 -14.36 2.70 -1.06
CA VAL A 17 -14.38 2.22 0.32
C VAL A 17 -12.96 2.09 0.84
N ILE A 18 -12.05 1.53 0.05
CA ILE A 18 -10.63 1.41 0.41
C ILE A 18 -9.96 2.78 0.52
N SER A 19 -10.30 3.70 -0.38
CA SER A 19 -9.77 5.07 -0.36
C SER A 19 -10.07 5.77 0.97
N ARG A 20 -11.24 5.54 1.57
CA ARG A 20 -11.62 6.10 2.87
C ARG A 20 -10.80 5.55 4.05
N LEU A 21 -10.29 4.32 3.94
CA LEU A 21 -9.38 3.74 4.93
C LEU A 21 -7.99 4.39 4.88
N LEU A 22 -7.58 4.82 3.69
CA LEU A 22 -6.27 5.40 3.43
C LEU A 22 -6.27 6.91 3.69
N VAL A 23 -7.29 7.61 3.21
CA VAL A 23 -7.43 9.07 3.29
C VAL A 23 -8.90 9.42 3.55
N PRO A 24 -9.30 9.70 4.80
CA PRO A 24 -10.69 9.89 5.19
C PRO A 24 -11.39 11.08 4.49
N GLU A 25 -10.62 12.09 4.08
CA GLU A 25 -11.15 13.38 3.62
C GLU A 25 -11.29 13.50 2.09
N VAL A 26 -10.89 12.48 1.32
CA VAL A 26 -10.63 12.65 -0.11
C VAL A 26 -11.52 11.76 -0.96
N TRP A 27 -12.22 12.38 -1.92
CA TRP A 27 -13.15 11.75 -2.84
C TRP A 27 -12.52 11.82 -4.25
N TYR A 28 -12.25 10.63 -4.83
CA TYR A 28 -11.74 10.35 -6.18
C TYR A 28 -10.36 10.91 -6.61
N LEU A 29 -9.51 10.00 -7.14
CA LEU A 29 -8.26 10.24 -7.90
C LEU A 29 -7.43 11.43 -7.41
N THR A 30 -6.95 11.35 -6.18
CA THR A 30 -6.21 12.47 -5.58
C THR A 30 -4.98 11.94 -4.87
N THR A 31 -3.82 12.36 -5.37
CA THR A 31 -2.58 12.24 -4.64
C THR A 31 -2.72 13.04 -3.34
N HIS A 32 -2.68 12.37 -2.20
CA HIS A 32 -2.69 12.98 -0.88
C HIS A 32 -1.24 13.08 -0.36
N LYS A 33 -0.83 14.25 0.13
CA LYS A 33 0.46 14.42 0.81
C LYS A 33 0.20 14.39 2.32
N THR A 34 0.81 13.45 3.02
CA THR A 34 0.70 13.28 4.47
C THR A 34 1.60 14.29 5.21
N PRO A 35 1.46 14.43 6.54
CA PRO A 35 2.33 15.29 7.36
C PRO A 35 3.82 14.94 7.30
N THR A 36 4.20 13.66 7.13
CA THR A 36 5.62 13.26 6.94
C THR A 36 6.12 13.47 5.51
N GLY A 37 5.25 13.95 4.63
CA GLY A 37 5.56 14.25 3.25
C GLY A 37 5.31 13.11 2.26
N LEU A 38 4.95 11.93 2.75
CA LEU A 38 4.58 10.78 1.92
C LEU A 38 3.42 11.16 0.98
N ARG A 39 3.53 10.76 -0.28
CA ARG A 39 2.45 10.94 -1.26
C ARG A 39 1.75 9.62 -1.48
N ILE A 40 0.44 9.59 -1.29
CA ILE A 40 -0.41 8.42 -1.46
C ILE A 40 -1.32 8.66 -2.64
N THR A 41 -1.37 7.74 -3.59
CA THR A 41 -2.27 7.79 -4.76
C THR A 41 -3.03 6.48 -4.85
N VAL A 42 -4.36 6.55 -4.92
CA VAL A 42 -5.20 5.36 -5.12
C VAL A 42 -5.64 5.30 -6.58
N HIS A 43 -5.42 4.14 -7.20
CA HIS A 43 -5.81 3.82 -8.56
C HIS A 43 -6.86 2.70 -8.52
N PRO A 44 -8.09 2.97 -9.00
CA PRO A 44 -9.17 1.98 -9.04
C PRO A 44 -9.00 0.94 -10.15
N ASP A 45 -8.07 1.16 -11.08
CA ASP A 45 -7.69 0.21 -12.11
C ASP A 45 -6.25 -0.22 -11.83
N SER A 46 -6.08 -1.42 -11.28
CA SER A 46 -4.75 -1.96 -11.05
C SER A 46 -4.14 -2.42 -12.38
N ARG A 47 -2.84 -2.18 -12.54
CA ARG A 47 -2.11 -2.76 -13.68
C ARG A 47 -1.93 -4.26 -13.47
N PRO A 48 -1.83 -5.06 -14.54
CA PRO A 48 -1.49 -6.48 -14.43
C PRO A 48 -0.24 -6.63 -13.56
N ASN A 49 -0.35 -7.44 -12.50
CA ASN A 49 0.78 -7.82 -11.67
C ASN A 49 1.14 -9.27 -12.02
N LEU A 50 2.43 -9.58 -12.14
CA LEU A 50 2.91 -10.96 -12.36
C LEU A 50 2.76 -11.86 -11.12
N VAL A 51 2.40 -11.28 -9.97
CA VAL A 51 2.28 -11.90 -8.65
C VAL A 51 0.83 -12.15 -8.26
N LEU A 52 -0.08 -11.25 -8.66
CA LEU A 52 -1.52 -11.32 -8.36
C LEU A 52 -2.32 -11.45 -9.65
N ASP A 53 -3.27 -12.39 -9.67
CA ASP A 53 -4.22 -12.49 -10.77
C ASP A 53 -5.28 -11.39 -10.59
N GLU A 54 -5.35 -10.47 -11.57
CA GLU A 54 -6.39 -9.43 -11.67
C GLU A 54 -6.59 -8.56 -10.41
N PRO A 55 -5.57 -7.84 -9.92
CA PRO A 55 -5.77 -6.93 -8.79
C PRO A 55 -6.80 -5.85 -9.16
N GLU A 56 -7.79 -5.61 -8.30
CA GLU A 56 -8.81 -4.59 -8.53
C GLU A 56 -8.32 -3.22 -8.06
N ILE A 57 -7.39 -3.14 -7.10
CA ILE A 57 -6.94 -1.87 -6.54
C ILE A 57 -5.40 -1.78 -6.56
N SER A 58 -4.89 -0.58 -6.84
CA SER A 58 -3.48 -0.22 -6.65
C SER A 58 -3.34 1.06 -5.83
N VAL A 59 -2.44 1.05 -4.86
CA VAL A 59 -2.08 2.20 -4.03
C VAL A 59 -0.61 2.47 -4.23
N GLY A 60 -0.29 3.63 -4.81
CA GLY A 60 1.06 4.13 -4.95
C GLY A 60 1.46 4.98 -3.74
N PHE A 61 2.59 4.65 -3.14
CA PHE A 61 3.24 5.42 -2.08
C PHE A 61 4.56 5.96 -2.61
N ARG A 62 4.69 7.28 -2.68
CA ARG A 62 5.89 7.94 -3.18
C ARG A 62 6.51 8.77 -2.08
N LEU A 63 7.76 8.44 -1.75
CA LEU A 63 8.49 9.16 -0.70
C LEU A 63 8.86 10.57 -1.13
N ASP A 64 8.81 11.49 -0.19
CA ASP A 64 9.46 12.79 -0.31
C ASP A 64 10.96 12.62 -0.05
N LYS A 65 11.78 13.04 -1.02
CA LYS A 65 13.23 12.89 -0.99
C LYS A 65 13.92 13.90 -0.06
N PHE A 66 13.19 14.90 0.40
CA PHE A 66 13.71 15.95 1.28
C PHE A 66 13.37 15.73 2.75
N GLU A 67 12.49 14.78 3.04
CA GLU A 67 12.06 14.42 4.40
C GLU A 67 12.74 13.15 4.87
N GLU A 68 12.72 12.90 6.18
CA GLU A 68 13.26 11.67 6.76
C GLU A 68 12.45 10.45 6.26
N PRO A 69 13.10 9.38 5.78
CA PRO A 69 12.39 8.24 5.18
C PRO A 69 11.77 7.30 6.22
N GLY A 70 12.33 7.21 7.44
CA GLY A 70 11.84 6.32 8.50
C GLY A 70 10.36 6.52 8.82
N PRO A 71 9.93 7.73 9.21
CA PRO A 71 8.52 8.04 9.47
C PRO A 71 7.59 7.78 8.27
N GLN A 72 8.10 7.96 7.05
CA GLN A 72 7.34 7.67 5.83
C GLN A 72 7.15 6.15 5.62
N TYR A 73 8.16 5.33 5.93
CA TYR A 73 8.02 3.87 5.91
C TYR A 73 7.01 3.38 6.95
N ASP A 74 7.03 3.96 8.16
CA ASP A 74 6.06 3.63 9.20
C ASP A 74 4.63 3.99 8.79
N GLU A 75 4.44 5.08 8.04
CA GLU A 75 3.14 5.44 7.46
C GLU A 75 2.68 4.44 6.39
N ILE A 76 3.57 4.04 5.48
CA ILE A 76 3.26 3.01 4.48
C ILE A 76 2.82 1.73 5.18
N ALA A 77 3.60 1.26 6.17
CA ALA A 77 3.28 0.07 6.93
C ALA A 77 1.91 0.17 7.60
N ARG A 78 1.64 1.27 8.31
CA ARG A 78 0.34 1.51 8.97
C ARG A 78 -0.84 1.49 7.99
N HIS A 79 -0.70 2.12 6.82
CA HIS A 79 -1.75 2.11 5.81
C HIS A 79 -2.00 0.71 5.23
N VAL A 80 -0.93 -0.02 4.91
CA VAL A 80 -1.04 -1.39 4.39
C VAL A 80 -1.69 -2.30 5.44
N ILE A 81 -1.27 -2.24 6.70
CA ILE A 81 -1.84 -3.03 7.80
C ILE A 81 -3.32 -2.71 8.00
N ALA A 82 -3.71 -1.43 7.97
CA ALA A 82 -5.10 -1.02 8.09
C ALA A 82 -5.97 -1.64 6.98
N VAL A 83 -5.51 -1.61 5.73
CA VAL A 83 -6.23 -2.23 4.61
C VAL A 83 -6.28 -3.74 4.73
N LEU A 84 -5.17 -4.40 5.09
CA LEU A 84 -5.14 -5.85 5.28
C LEU A 84 -6.04 -6.33 6.43
N THR A 85 -6.22 -5.50 7.45
CA THR A 85 -7.12 -5.78 8.58
C THR A 85 -8.59 -5.66 8.18
N ALA A 86 -8.91 -4.68 7.33
CA ALA A 86 -10.28 -4.44 6.88
C ALA A 86 -10.72 -5.39 5.76
N GLU A 87 -9.80 -5.78 4.88
CA GLU A 87 -10.12 -6.52 3.65
C GLU A 87 -9.48 -7.89 3.64
N ALA A 88 -10.28 -8.91 3.32
CA ALA A 88 -9.76 -10.20 2.90
C ALA A 88 -9.35 -10.14 1.42
N GLY A 89 -8.39 -10.98 1.01
CA GLY A 89 -7.99 -11.10 -0.39
C GLY A 89 -6.49 -11.11 -0.61
N ASP A 90 -6.04 -11.53 -1.78
CA ASP A 90 -4.61 -11.58 -2.06
C ASP A 90 -4.05 -10.18 -2.17
N ALA A 91 -2.84 -9.96 -1.66
CA ALA A 91 -2.27 -8.62 -1.61
C ALA A 91 -0.76 -8.67 -1.75
N VAL A 92 -0.18 -7.62 -2.33
CA VAL A 92 1.27 -7.51 -2.45
C VAL A 92 1.69 -6.06 -2.24
N LEU A 93 2.72 -5.87 -1.41
CA LEU A 93 3.47 -4.61 -1.34
C LEU A 93 4.81 -4.84 -2.02
N GLN A 94 5.13 -3.99 -2.99
CA GLN A 94 6.41 -4.04 -3.70
C GLN A 94 7.01 -2.65 -3.85
N GLN A 95 8.32 -2.57 -3.98
CA GLN A 95 9.04 -1.35 -4.33
C GLN A 95 9.49 -1.45 -5.79
N ASP A 96 9.19 -0.42 -6.57
CA ASP A 96 9.62 -0.24 -7.96
C ASP A 96 9.38 -1.47 -8.87
N PHE A 97 8.40 -2.34 -8.52
CA PHE A 97 8.14 -3.64 -9.16
C PHE A 97 9.30 -4.66 -9.13
N GLU A 98 10.35 -4.40 -8.36
CA GLU A 98 11.55 -5.24 -8.29
C GLU A 98 11.63 -6.05 -7.00
N ARG A 99 11.10 -5.50 -5.89
CA ARG A 99 11.25 -6.10 -4.56
C ARG A 99 9.93 -6.20 -3.83
N ILE A 100 9.53 -7.42 -3.48
CA ILE A 100 8.33 -7.69 -2.68
C ILE A 100 8.67 -7.57 -1.19
N PHE A 101 7.90 -6.74 -0.49
CA PHE A 101 8.00 -6.51 0.95
C PHE A 101 6.90 -7.19 1.76
N LEU A 102 5.76 -7.48 1.12
CA LEU A 102 4.67 -8.25 1.68
C LEU A 102 3.94 -8.99 0.57
N LEU A 103 3.55 -10.22 0.86
CA LEU A 103 2.66 -11.02 0.04
C LEU A 103 1.64 -11.73 0.93
N ARG A 104 0.35 -11.45 0.70
CA ARG A 104 -0.76 -12.23 1.24
C ARG A 104 -1.36 -13.06 0.12
N ARG A 105 -1.47 -14.37 0.34
CA ARG A 105 -2.17 -15.29 -0.57
C ARG A 105 -3.06 -16.23 0.22
N GLY A 106 -4.38 -16.12 0.05
CA GLY A 106 -5.36 -16.78 0.90
C GLY A 106 -5.15 -16.42 2.37
N THR A 107 -4.86 -17.42 3.21
CA THR A 107 -4.60 -17.25 4.65
C THR A 107 -3.13 -17.05 5.00
N GLN A 108 -2.23 -17.15 4.02
CA GLN A 108 -0.79 -17.02 4.26
C GLN A 108 -0.36 -15.57 4.07
N LEU A 109 0.36 -15.03 5.06
CA LEU A 109 0.99 -13.72 5.01
C LEU A 109 2.50 -13.89 5.14
N VAL A 110 3.25 -13.40 4.15
CA VAL A 110 4.71 -13.40 4.10
C VAL A 110 5.18 -11.96 4.10
N VAL A 111 6.13 -11.65 4.98
CA VAL A 111 6.56 -10.29 5.28
C VAL A 111 8.09 -10.23 5.28
N SER A 112 8.67 -9.23 4.62
CA SER A 112 10.12 -9.01 4.64
C SER A 112 10.54 -8.29 5.93
N GLU A 113 11.22 -8.98 6.84
CA GLU A 113 11.61 -8.47 8.18
C GLU A 113 12.29 -7.09 8.19
N SER A 114 12.94 -6.68 7.11
CA SER A 114 13.69 -5.42 7.05
C SER A 114 12.86 -4.14 6.87
N PHE A 115 11.57 -4.24 6.55
CA PHE A 115 10.74 -3.06 6.20
C PHE A 115 9.67 -2.75 7.25
N TRP A 116 9.32 -3.72 8.07
CA TRP A 116 8.21 -3.60 9.01
C TRP A 116 8.80 -3.36 10.39
N ALA A 117 8.39 -2.27 11.02
CA ALA A 117 8.65 -2.09 12.43
C ALA A 117 7.97 -3.25 13.19
N PRO A 118 8.68 -4.02 14.04
CA PRO A 118 8.13 -5.20 14.71
C PRO A 118 6.84 -4.91 15.48
N GLU A 119 6.72 -3.71 16.04
CA GLU A 119 5.55 -3.20 16.76
C GLU A 119 4.31 -2.98 15.90
N LEU A 120 4.43 -2.99 14.57
CA LEU A 120 3.31 -2.79 13.65
C LEU A 120 2.71 -4.11 13.15
N LEU A 121 3.41 -5.23 13.28
CA LEU A 121 2.90 -6.54 12.82
C LEU A 121 1.96 -7.14 13.89
N PRO A 122 0.79 -7.68 13.50
CA PRO A 122 -0.16 -8.32 14.43
C PRO A 122 0.33 -9.65 15.01
#